data_AF-A0A430VMY2-F1
#
_entry.id   AF-A0A430VMY2-F1
#
_cell.length_a   1.000
_cell.length_b   1.000
_cell.length_c   1.000
_cell.angle_alpha   90.00
_cell.angle_beta   90.00
_cell.angle_gamma   90.00
#
_symmetry.space_group_name_H-M   'P 1'
#
loop_
_entity.id
_entity.type
_entity.pdbx_description
1 polymer ?
#
loop_
_entity_poly.entity_id
_entity_poly.type
_entity_poly.pdbx_seq_one_letter_code
_entity_poly.pdbx_strand_id
1 'polypeptide(L)'
;MNELERIRRRQDLEAYRALSWEGSFADYLGLLKKDPRPLRTSFQRVHDMIISYGVEEYTLFREKLLHYRFFEDPFEGGKDAIFGLDKPLMRLVATLKAAAHRLGPERRILLLHGPVGSAKSTIARLLKKGLEAYSRTEEGKLFTFYWKTKEGPLPCPMQEEPLLLLPKEIRNEFLEELRHLHPEYPYPLELEGDLCPVCRFQMREALARHGGDLAKVLEEEIVVKRLVLSEKDRIGIGTFQPKDEKNQDSTELTGDINYRKVAIYGSDSDPRAFNFDGELNIANRGLVEFIEILKLDVAFLYDLLTASQEHKIKSKKFAQTDIDEIILGHSVAGWTPILYRHRGKPGWTTLEGLYEHFGERPKGLEVLAYDPERKEARWTRVLGLYRHPFFGELLTSAQKWGVVETTPNHSLYDREGRVFYPEEGREMLGLRKLPPLA
;
A
#
# COMPACT_ATOMS: atom_id res chain seq x y z
N MET A 1 -6.29 42.16 -15.09
CA MET A 1 -6.06 41.38 -13.85
C MET A 1 -4.95 40.41 -14.17
N ASN A 2 -3.81 40.54 -13.49
CA ASN A 2 -2.61 39.74 -13.80
C ASN A 2 -2.88 38.27 -13.45
N GLU A 3 -2.43 37.34 -14.30
CA GLU A 3 -2.51 35.88 -14.10
C GLU A 3 -1.99 35.47 -12.71
N LEU A 4 -0.95 36.11 -12.20
CA LEU A 4 -0.41 35.87 -10.85
C LEU A 4 -1.39 36.26 -9.73
N GLU A 5 -2.20 37.29 -9.95
CA GLU A 5 -3.21 37.78 -9.02
C GLU A 5 -4.40 36.81 -8.94
N ARG A 6 -4.74 36.19 -10.07
CA ARG A 6 -5.74 35.12 -10.16
C ARG A 6 -5.30 33.85 -9.42
N ILE A 7 -4.00 33.53 -9.46
CA ILE A 7 -3.40 32.42 -8.71
C ILE A 7 -3.45 32.70 -7.20
N ARG A 8 -3.01 33.89 -6.76
CA ARG A 8 -3.03 34.28 -5.34
C ARG A 8 -4.42 34.21 -4.71
N ARG A 9 -5.47 34.59 -5.45
CA ARG A 9 -6.86 34.49 -4.98
C ARG A 9 -7.39 33.06 -4.87
N ARG A 10 -6.80 32.11 -5.60
CA ARG A 10 -7.17 30.68 -5.55
C ARG A 10 -6.30 29.88 -4.59
N GLN A 11 -5.24 30.48 -4.07
CA GLN A 11 -4.36 29.85 -3.11
C GLN A 11 -4.98 29.93 -1.72
N ASP A 12 -5.28 28.77 -1.14
CA ASP A 12 -5.56 28.67 0.28
C ASP A 12 -4.23 28.72 1.05
N LEU A 13 -3.83 29.93 1.41
CA LEU A 13 -2.59 30.19 2.14
C LEU A 13 -2.62 29.59 3.55
N GLU A 14 -3.80 29.45 4.15
CA GLU A 14 -3.96 28.90 5.50
C GLU A 14 -3.79 27.38 5.47
N ALA A 15 -4.44 26.70 4.52
CA ALA A 15 -4.23 25.27 4.29
C ALA A 15 -2.76 24.96 3.93
N TYR A 16 -2.13 25.77 3.09
CA TYR A 16 -0.71 25.60 2.77
C TYR A 16 0.18 25.72 4.02
N ARG A 17 -0.06 26.74 4.86
CA ARG A 17 0.69 26.94 6.11
C ARG A 17 0.48 25.79 7.11
N ALA A 18 -0.73 25.25 7.20
CA ALA A 18 -1.02 24.10 8.05
C ALA A 18 -0.26 22.85 7.57
N LEU A 19 -0.18 22.63 6.26
CA LEU A 19 0.58 21.52 5.66
C LEU A 19 2.10 21.71 5.74
N SER A 20 2.57 22.94 5.89
CA SER A 20 3.98 23.28 6.06
C SER A 20 4.33 23.68 7.50
N TRP A 21 3.55 23.23 8.49
CA TRP A 21 3.79 23.59 9.89
C TRP A 21 5.16 23.06 10.35
N GLU A 22 5.91 23.94 11.03
CA GLU A 22 7.14 23.62 11.75
C GLU A 22 7.07 24.27 13.13
N GLY A 23 7.58 23.58 14.15
CA GLY A 23 7.55 24.03 15.53
C GLY A 23 8.60 23.35 16.39
N SER A 24 8.68 23.79 17.64
CA SER A 24 9.57 23.18 18.63
C SER A 24 9.06 21.81 19.06
N PHE A 25 9.93 21.03 19.70
CA PHE A 25 9.52 19.78 20.35
C PHE A 25 8.43 20.04 21.42
N ALA A 26 8.52 21.15 22.16
CA ALA A 26 7.53 21.54 23.15
C ALA A 26 6.16 21.85 22.53
N ASP A 27 6.13 22.54 21.38
CA ASP A 27 4.88 22.79 20.64
C ASP A 27 4.21 21.48 20.23
N TYR A 28 5.01 20.50 19.81
CA TYR A 28 4.53 19.17 19.45
C TYR A 28 3.94 18.42 20.65
N LEU A 29 4.60 18.42 21.81
CA LEU A 29 4.03 17.84 23.04
C LEU A 29 2.71 18.52 23.41
N GLY A 30 2.64 19.84 23.29
CA GLY A 30 1.41 20.61 23.52
C GLY A 30 0.28 20.25 22.54
N LEU A 31 0.62 19.93 21.29
CA LEU A 31 -0.33 19.43 20.29
C LEU A 31 -0.89 18.06 20.68
N LEU A 32 -0.02 17.14 21.10
CA LEU A 32 -0.43 15.79 21.52
C LEU A 32 -1.34 15.80 22.75
N LYS A 33 -1.09 16.69 23.71
CA LYS A 33 -1.98 16.86 24.88
C LYS A 33 -3.39 17.29 24.48
N LYS A 34 -3.54 18.03 23.38
CA LYS A 34 -4.86 18.44 22.85
C LYS A 34 -5.50 17.36 21.99
N ASP A 35 -4.70 16.62 21.23
CA ASP A 35 -5.17 15.64 20.27
C ASP A 35 -4.10 14.54 20.06
N PRO A 36 -4.34 13.29 20.52
CA PRO A 36 -3.38 12.21 20.42
C PRO A 36 -3.40 11.51 19.04
N ARG A 37 -4.31 11.88 18.12
CA ARG A 37 -4.42 11.27 16.77
C ARG A 37 -3.12 11.27 15.95
N PRO A 38 -2.18 12.23 16.08
CA PRO A 38 -0.91 12.15 15.37
C PRO A 38 -0.05 10.92 15.72
N LEU A 39 -0.28 10.32 16.89
CA LEU A 39 0.41 9.10 17.33
C LEU A 39 -0.13 7.83 16.70
N ARG A 40 -1.18 7.90 15.87
CA ARG A 40 -1.76 6.72 15.23
C ARG A 40 -0.68 5.88 14.53
N THR A 41 -0.81 4.56 14.64
CA THR A 41 -0.07 3.65 13.78
C THR A 41 -0.59 3.72 12.34
N SER A 42 0.20 3.21 11.40
CA SER A 42 -0.22 3.01 10.01
C SER A 42 -1.58 2.30 9.88
N PHE A 43 -1.80 1.22 10.63
CA PHE A 43 -3.08 0.49 10.67
C PHE A 43 -4.24 1.33 11.21
N GLN A 44 -4.06 2.04 12.32
CA GLN A 44 -5.10 2.93 12.89
C GLN A 44 -5.46 4.04 11.91
N ARG A 45 -4.45 4.63 11.25
CA ARG A 45 -4.62 5.70 10.26
C ARG A 45 -5.40 5.22 9.05
N VAL A 46 -5.05 4.07 8.47
CA VAL A 46 -5.74 3.53 7.29
C VAL A 46 -7.16 3.07 7.63
N HIS A 47 -7.39 2.48 8.80
CA HIS A 47 -8.74 2.16 9.24
C HIS A 47 -9.61 3.42 9.37
N ASP A 48 -9.16 4.43 10.12
CA ASP A 48 -9.94 5.66 10.33
C ASP A 48 -10.13 6.46 9.05
N MET A 49 -9.12 6.46 8.17
CA MET A 49 -9.25 7.00 6.82
C MET A 49 -10.44 6.39 6.09
N ILE A 50 -10.57 5.06 6.03
CA ILE A 50 -11.67 4.39 5.33
C ILE A 50 -13.02 4.76 5.98
N ILE A 51 -13.08 4.73 7.31
CA ILE A 51 -14.32 5.02 8.06
C ILE A 51 -14.75 6.49 7.91
N SER A 52 -13.81 7.42 7.73
CA SER A 52 -14.10 8.86 7.61
C SER A 52 -15.01 9.23 6.43
N TYR A 53 -15.08 8.38 5.39
CA TYR A 53 -15.97 8.60 4.24
C TYR A 53 -17.40 8.12 4.47
N GLY A 54 -17.66 7.42 5.58
CA GLY A 54 -18.97 6.87 5.91
C GLY A 54 -19.16 5.42 5.47
N VAL A 55 -20.03 4.73 6.21
CA VAL A 55 -20.37 3.32 6.03
C VAL A 55 -21.89 3.19 6.00
N GLU A 56 -22.41 2.47 5.01
CA GLU A 56 -23.84 2.18 4.88
C GLU A 56 -24.10 0.70 5.14
N GLU A 57 -25.10 0.39 5.95
CA GLU A 57 -25.57 -0.98 6.15
C GLU A 57 -26.75 -1.27 5.21
N TYR A 58 -26.67 -2.38 4.48
CA TYR A 58 -27.78 -2.86 3.66
C TYR A 58 -27.92 -4.38 3.77
N THR A 59 -29.07 -4.91 3.36
CA THR A 59 -29.33 -6.35 3.38
C THR A 59 -29.48 -6.89 1.97
N LEU A 60 -28.69 -7.90 1.63
CA LEU A 60 -28.74 -8.60 0.35
C LEU A 60 -28.81 -10.10 0.60
N PHE A 61 -29.79 -10.78 0.03
CA PHE A 61 -30.02 -12.23 0.24
C PHE A 61 -30.08 -12.66 1.72
N ARG A 62 -30.66 -11.81 2.59
CA ARG A 62 -30.72 -11.98 4.06
C ARG A 62 -29.37 -11.91 4.78
N GLU A 63 -28.29 -11.55 4.09
CA GLU A 63 -27.01 -11.20 4.69
C GLU A 63 -26.95 -9.68 4.89
N LYS A 64 -26.52 -9.24 6.09
CA LYS A 64 -26.18 -7.84 6.35
C LYS A 64 -24.80 -7.54 5.78
N LEU A 65 -24.70 -6.54 4.91
CA LEU A 65 -23.47 -6.09 4.28
C LEU A 65 -23.21 -4.64 4.65
N LEU A 66 -21.93 -4.30 4.77
CA LEU A 66 -21.46 -2.93 4.95
C LEU A 66 -20.83 -2.45 3.65
N HIS A 67 -21.34 -1.34 3.15
CA HIS A 67 -20.78 -0.62 2.02
C HIS A 67 -19.93 0.54 2.54
N TYR A 68 -18.66 0.59 2.16
CA TYR A 68 -17.74 1.65 2.57
C TYR A 68 -17.58 2.64 1.41
N ARG A 69 -18.08 3.87 1.58
CA ARG A 69 -18.07 4.90 0.53
C ARG A 69 -16.67 5.28 0.05
N PHE A 70 -15.65 5.04 0.87
CA PHE A 70 -14.25 5.19 0.47
C PHE A 70 -13.91 4.44 -0.84
N PHE A 71 -14.49 3.24 -1.05
CA PHE A 71 -14.20 2.44 -2.24
C PHE A 71 -15.01 2.87 -3.48
N GLU A 72 -15.83 3.91 -3.39
CA GLU A 72 -16.47 4.57 -4.53
C GLU A 72 -15.55 5.58 -5.24
N ASP A 73 -14.27 5.65 -4.85
CA ASP A 73 -13.28 6.61 -5.38
C ASP A 73 -13.74 8.08 -5.29
N PRO A 74 -13.79 8.65 -4.07
CA PRO A 74 -14.18 10.03 -3.84
C PRO A 74 -13.16 11.04 -4.39
N PHE A 75 -12.01 10.58 -4.91
CA PHE A 75 -10.89 11.42 -5.35
C PHE A 75 -10.94 11.75 -6.84
N GLU A 76 -11.29 10.76 -7.67
CA GLU A 76 -11.33 10.92 -9.13
C GLU A 76 -12.74 10.71 -9.72
N GLY A 77 -13.78 10.90 -8.90
CA GLY A 77 -15.17 10.86 -9.35
C GLY A 77 -15.63 9.47 -9.79
N GLY A 78 -15.22 8.42 -9.08
CA GLY A 78 -15.65 7.06 -9.34
C GLY A 78 -14.85 6.32 -10.42
N LYS A 79 -13.74 6.87 -10.91
CA LYS A 79 -12.91 6.24 -11.96
C LYS A 79 -12.38 4.88 -11.52
N ASP A 80 -11.99 4.78 -10.25
CA ASP A 80 -11.49 3.56 -9.62
C ASP A 80 -12.52 2.91 -8.68
N ALA A 81 -13.80 3.28 -8.80
CA ALA A 81 -14.85 2.76 -7.92
C ALA A 81 -14.96 1.23 -8.01
N ILE A 82 -15.10 0.60 -6.84
CA ILE A 82 -15.18 -0.85 -6.70
C ILE A 82 -16.62 -1.25 -6.41
N PHE A 83 -17.18 -2.10 -7.28
CA PHE A 83 -18.55 -2.59 -7.16
C PHE A 83 -18.57 -4.10 -6.94
N GLY A 84 -19.54 -4.57 -6.14
CA GLY A 84 -19.80 -6.01 -5.95
C GLY A 84 -18.78 -6.75 -5.09
N LEU A 85 -17.85 -6.04 -4.42
CA LEU A 85 -16.85 -6.63 -3.52
C LEU A 85 -17.07 -6.29 -2.04
N ASP A 86 -18.28 -5.88 -1.63
CA ASP A 86 -18.55 -5.46 -0.25
C ASP A 86 -18.14 -6.52 0.78
N LYS A 87 -18.45 -7.81 0.55
CA LYS A 87 -18.08 -8.89 1.48
C LYS A 87 -16.55 -9.06 1.63
N PRO A 88 -15.75 -9.11 0.55
CA PRO A 88 -14.28 -9.00 0.66
C PRO A 88 -13.79 -7.72 1.33
N LEU A 89 -14.35 -6.56 1.00
CA LEU A 89 -13.95 -5.27 1.56
C LEU A 89 -14.26 -5.19 3.07
N MET A 90 -15.40 -5.72 3.51
CA MET A 90 -15.72 -5.90 4.93
C MET A 90 -14.67 -6.71 5.67
N ARG A 91 -14.17 -7.80 5.07
CA ARG A 91 -13.09 -8.59 5.66
C ARG A 91 -11.80 -7.79 5.76
N LEU A 92 -11.41 -7.08 4.69
CA LEU A 92 -10.25 -6.20 4.69
C LEU A 92 -10.34 -5.15 5.80
N VAL A 93 -11.46 -4.42 5.89
CA VAL A 93 -11.66 -3.38 6.90
C VAL A 93 -11.73 -3.97 8.31
N ALA A 94 -12.34 -5.14 8.49
CA ALA A 94 -12.32 -5.85 9.77
C ALA A 94 -10.90 -6.27 10.19
N THR A 95 -10.06 -6.72 9.25
CA THR A 95 -8.65 -7.02 9.50
C THR A 95 -7.87 -5.76 9.89
N LEU A 96 -8.08 -4.65 9.18
CA LEU A 96 -7.47 -3.36 9.52
C LEU A 96 -7.91 -2.87 10.91
N LYS A 97 -9.19 -3.03 11.26
CA LYS A 97 -9.72 -2.72 12.59
C LYS A 97 -9.04 -3.57 13.67
N ALA A 98 -8.94 -4.87 13.46
CA ALA A 98 -8.28 -5.77 14.41
C ALA A 98 -6.79 -5.42 14.59
N ALA A 99 -6.08 -5.10 13.50
CA ALA A 99 -4.70 -4.61 13.55
C ALA A 99 -4.58 -3.25 14.26
N ALA A 100 -5.53 -2.33 14.05
CA ALA A 100 -5.56 -1.03 14.72
C ALA A 100 -5.67 -1.15 16.26
N HIS A 101 -6.30 -2.23 16.73
CA HIS A 101 -6.40 -2.60 18.15
C HIS A 101 -5.33 -3.61 18.61
N ARG A 102 -4.30 -3.89 17.79
CA ARG A 102 -3.17 -4.80 18.12
C ARG A 102 -3.62 -6.23 18.46
N LEU A 103 -4.57 -6.78 17.71
CA LEU A 103 -5.13 -8.12 17.94
C LEU A 103 -4.42 -9.22 17.13
N GLY A 104 -3.24 -8.95 16.56
CA GLY A 104 -2.39 -9.89 15.85
C GLY A 104 -2.26 -9.67 14.33
N PRO A 105 -3.28 -9.19 13.58
CA PRO A 105 -3.13 -8.97 12.14
C PRO A 105 -2.10 -7.90 11.76
N GLU A 106 -1.75 -6.98 12.67
CA GLU A 106 -0.67 -6.01 12.47
C GLU A 106 0.69 -6.69 12.23
N ARG A 107 0.89 -7.90 12.78
CA ARG A 107 2.11 -8.69 12.62
C ARG A 107 2.14 -9.59 11.38
N ARG A 108 1.33 -9.26 10.36
CA ARG A 108 1.11 -10.09 9.18
C ARG A 108 1.10 -9.25 7.91
N ILE A 109 1.50 -9.88 6.82
CA ILE A 109 1.33 -9.33 5.48
C ILE A 109 -0.15 -9.42 5.10
N LEU A 110 -0.75 -8.31 4.68
CA LEU A 110 -2.08 -8.31 4.08
C LEU A 110 -1.97 -8.78 2.63
N LEU A 111 -2.47 -9.98 2.34
CA LEU A 111 -2.44 -10.53 0.98
C LEU A 111 -3.80 -10.42 0.30
N LEU A 112 -3.87 -9.57 -0.74
CA LEU A 112 -4.98 -9.55 -1.68
C LEU A 112 -4.73 -10.63 -2.75
N HIS A 113 -5.48 -11.71 -2.65
CA HIS A 113 -5.34 -12.88 -3.51
C HIS A 113 -6.63 -13.11 -4.30
N GLY A 114 -6.51 -13.33 -5.61
CA GLY A 114 -7.66 -13.63 -6.46
C GLY A 114 -7.38 -13.49 -7.94
N PRO A 115 -8.37 -13.80 -8.80
CA PRO A 115 -8.16 -13.90 -10.24
C PRO A 115 -7.86 -12.56 -10.91
N VAL A 116 -7.38 -12.57 -12.15
CA VAL A 116 -7.15 -11.33 -12.92
C VAL A 116 -8.45 -10.50 -13.00
N GLY A 117 -8.33 -9.18 -12.87
CA GLY A 117 -9.49 -8.27 -12.94
C GLY A 117 -10.30 -8.17 -11.64
N SER A 118 -9.92 -8.83 -10.56
CA SER A 118 -10.65 -8.80 -9.26
C SER A 118 -10.37 -7.54 -8.40
N ALA A 119 -10.10 -6.39 -9.04
CA ALA A 119 -9.84 -5.09 -8.40
C ALA A 119 -8.70 -5.00 -7.36
N LYS A 120 -7.81 -6.00 -7.22
CA LYS A 120 -6.74 -6.01 -6.19
C LYS A 120 -5.84 -4.76 -6.23
N SER A 121 -5.27 -4.46 -7.39
CA SER A 121 -4.43 -3.26 -7.57
C SER A 121 -5.26 -1.97 -7.51
N THR A 122 -6.57 -2.04 -7.74
CA THR A 122 -7.48 -0.90 -7.54
C THR A 122 -7.70 -0.62 -6.06
N ILE A 123 -7.87 -1.65 -5.24
CA ILE A 123 -7.92 -1.51 -3.77
C ILE A 123 -6.63 -0.86 -3.27
N ALA A 124 -5.47 -1.41 -3.66
CA ALA A 124 -4.18 -0.87 -3.23
C ALA A 124 -3.99 0.60 -3.66
N ARG A 125 -4.32 0.94 -4.91
CA ARG A 125 -4.27 2.32 -5.41
C ARG A 125 -5.21 3.27 -4.66
N LEU A 126 -6.43 2.84 -4.34
CA LEU A 126 -7.35 3.62 -3.54
C LEU A 126 -6.82 3.84 -2.12
N LEU A 127 -6.25 2.82 -1.48
CA LEU A 127 -5.62 2.96 -0.16
C LEU A 127 -4.47 3.99 -0.19
N LYS A 128 -3.61 3.96 -1.22
CA LYS A 128 -2.52 4.94 -1.39
C LYS A 128 -3.06 6.37 -1.59
N LYS A 129 -3.99 6.56 -2.53
CA LYS A 129 -4.67 7.86 -2.78
C LYS A 129 -5.37 8.38 -1.51
N GLY A 130 -6.06 7.49 -0.81
CA GLY A 130 -6.72 7.79 0.45
C GLY A 130 -5.74 8.25 1.51
N LEU A 131 -4.61 7.56 1.65
CA LEU A 131 -3.63 7.84 2.69
C LEU A 131 -2.96 9.19 2.44
N GLU A 132 -2.66 9.49 1.17
CA GLU A 132 -2.23 10.81 0.72
C GLU A 132 -3.25 11.90 1.08
N ALA A 133 -4.52 11.72 0.73
CA ALA A 133 -5.56 12.72 0.99
C ALA A 133 -5.83 12.90 2.48
N TYR A 134 -5.94 11.80 3.23
CA TYR A 134 -6.19 11.80 4.66
C TYR A 134 -5.03 12.43 5.43
N SER A 135 -3.78 12.17 5.01
CA SER A 135 -2.61 12.81 5.60
C SER A 135 -2.59 14.33 5.44
N ARG A 136 -3.46 14.94 4.63
CA ARG A 136 -3.61 16.39 4.46
C ARG A 136 -4.75 16.98 5.30
N THR A 137 -5.59 16.15 5.93
CA THR A 137 -6.67 16.64 6.81
C THR A 137 -6.17 16.88 8.23
N GLU A 138 -7.00 17.50 9.06
CA GLU A 138 -6.72 17.68 10.49
C GLU A 138 -6.81 16.36 11.26
N GLU A 139 -7.70 15.45 10.87
CA GLU A 139 -7.89 14.14 11.47
C GLU A 139 -6.74 13.19 11.16
N GLY A 140 -6.19 13.26 9.94
CA GLY A 140 -5.10 12.39 9.47
C GLY A 140 -3.71 12.99 9.63
N LYS A 141 -3.58 14.13 10.33
CA LYS A 141 -2.28 14.78 10.52
C LYS A 141 -1.31 13.92 11.31
N LEU A 142 -0.06 13.97 10.90
CA LEU A 142 1.07 13.32 11.55
C LEU A 142 2.31 14.18 11.37
N PHE A 143 3.31 13.94 12.22
CA PHE A 143 4.52 14.76 12.30
C PHE A 143 5.76 13.88 12.25
N THR A 144 6.86 14.53 11.89
CA THR A 144 8.21 13.99 11.95
C THR A 144 9.16 15.11 12.36
N PHE A 145 10.46 14.88 12.34
CA PHE A 145 11.44 15.87 12.75
C PHE A 145 12.67 15.91 11.85
N TYR A 146 13.43 16.97 12.01
CA TYR A 146 14.77 17.10 11.48
C TYR A 146 15.71 17.68 12.54
N TRP A 147 16.99 17.35 12.42
CA TRP A 147 18.06 17.90 13.23
C TRP A 147 18.56 19.20 12.61
N LYS A 148 18.73 20.25 13.41
CA LYS A 148 19.46 21.45 13.01
C LYS A 148 20.96 21.14 13.10
N THR A 149 21.63 21.01 11.97
CA THR A 149 23.09 20.84 11.93
C THR A 149 23.77 22.06 11.33
N LYS A 150 25.10 22.13 11.43
CA LYS A 150 25.89 23.24 10.86
C LYS A 150 25.84 23.25 9.33
N GLU A 151 25.64 22.08 8.74
CA GLU A 151 25.56 21.85 7.29
C GLU A 151 24.15 22.11 6.74
N GLY A 152 23.17 22.33 7.62
CA GLY A 152 21.77 22.55 7.27
C GLY A 152 20.80 21.62 8.01
N PRO A 153 19.50 21.65 7.68
CA PRO A 153 18.54 20.72 8.24
C PRO A 153 18.84 19.29 7.78
N LEU A 154 19.01 18.38 8.73
CA LEU A 154 19.16 16.95 8.47
C LEU A 154 17.84 16.24 8.82
N PRO A 155 16.99 15.91 7.83
CA PRO A 155 15.73 15.22 8.08
C PRO A 155 15.97 13.82 8.65
N CYS A 156 15.05 13.37 9.52
CA CYS A 156 14.99 11.97 9.88
C CYS A 156 14.76 11.14 8.60
N PRO A 157 15.67 10.23 8.23
CA PRO A 157 15.56 9.50 6.98
C PRO A 157 14.39 8.50 6.99
N MET A 158 13.96 8.08 8.18
CA MET A 158 12.87 7.14 8.39
C MET A 158 11.52 7.84 8.67
N GLN A 159 11.44 9.17 8.60
CA GLN A 159 10.21 9.93 8.93
C GLN A 159 9.64 9.57 10.32
N GLU A 160 10.52 9.33 11.28
CA GLU A 160 10.16 8.81 12.60
C GLU A 160 9.23 9.74 13.37
N GLU A 161 8.45 9.11 14.25
CA GLU A 161 7.63 9.80 15.22
C GLU A 161 8.49 10.60 16.22
N PRO A 162 8.30 11.92 16.40
CA PRO A 162 9.15 12.72 17.28
C PRO A 162 9.21 12.23 18.73
N LEU A 163 8.17 11.62 19.30
CA LEU A 163 8.23 11.03 20.65
C LEU A 163 9.31 9.94 20.81
N LEU A 164 9.84 9.37 19.71
CA LEU A 164 10.99 8.45 19.77
C LEU A 164 12.29 9.14 20.20
N LEU A 165 12.36 10.48 20.17
CA LEU A 165 13.48 11.25 20.71
C LEU A 165 13.58 11.17 22.24
N LEU A 166 12.49 10.79 22.92
CA LEU A 166 12.46 10.61 24.37
C LEU A 166 12.93 9.20 24.77
N PRO A 167 13.71 9.06 25.86
CA PRO A 167 13.93 7.79 26.52
C PRO A 167 12.61 7.09 26.81
N LYS A 168 12.62 5.75 26.76
CA LYS A 168 11.42 4.91 26.85
C LYS A 168 10.62 5.17 28.12
N GLU A 169 11.28 5.43 29.24
CA GLU A 169 10.66 5.68 30.54
C GLU A 169 9.85 6.98 30.50
N ILE A 170 10.47 8.08 30.07
CA ILE A 170 9.83 9.40 29.94
C ILE A 170 8.70 9.35 28.90
N ARG A 171 8.91 8.64 27.80
CA ARG A 171 7.91 8.41 26.76
C ARG A 171 6.67 7.71 27.32
N ASN A 172 6.86 6.67 28.14
CA ASN A 172 5.76 5.93 28.74
C ASN A 172 4.97 6.76 29.75
N GLU A 173 5.65 7.60 30.55
CA GLU A 173 5.01 8.55 31.46
C GLU A 173 4.13 9.53 30.69
N PHE A 174 4.65 10.09 29.59
CA PHE A 174 3.87 11.00 28.73
C PHE A 174 2.68 10.31 28.08
N LEU A 175 2.83 9.07 27.59
CA LEU A 175 1.71 8.29 27.04
C LEU A 175 0.63 8.00 28.09
N GLU A 176 1.00 7.77 29.35
CA GLU A 176 0.04 7.64 30.45
C GLU A 176 -0.72 8.94 30.71
N GLU A 177 -0.01 10.08 30.70
CA GLU A 177 -0.66 11.39 30.78
C GLU A 177 -1.70 11.55 29.64
N LEU A 178 -1.35 11.20 28.41
CA LEU A 178 -2.28 11.26 27.28
C LEU A 178 -3.48 10.33 27.44
N ARG A 179 -3.29 9.11 27.98
CA ARG A 179 -4.40 8.19 28.28
C ARG A 179 -5.37 8.78 29.29
N HIS A 180 -4.86 9.45 30.33
CA HIS A 180 -5.71 10.13 31.32
C HIS A 180 -6.45 11.34 30.74
N LEU A 181 -5.81 12.09 29.84
CA LEU A 181 -6.42 13.25 29.18
C LEU A 181 -7.48 12.85 28.14
N HIS A 182 -7.33 11.68 27.52
CA HIS A 182 -8.20 11.22 26.42
C HIS A 182 -8.75 9.80 26.67
N PRO A 183 -9.58 9.60 27.72
CA PRO A 183 -10.09 8.27 28.08
C PRO A 183 -11.01 7.65 27.02
N GLU A 184 -11.61 8.47 26.16
CA GLU A 184 -12.50 8.05 25.07
C GLU A 184 -11.74 7.73 23.77
N TYR A 185 -10.40 7.86 23.76
CA TYR A 185 -9.62 7.58 22.56
C TYR A 185 -9.74 6.08 22.18
N PRO A 186 -10.13 5.75 20.94
CA PRO A 186 -10.59 4.39 20.61
C PRO A 186 -9.48 3.34 20.54
N TYR A 187 -8.20 3.73 20.53
CA TYR A 187 -7.08 2.82 20.32
C TYR A 187 -6.09 2.81 21.48
N PRO A 188 -5.28 1.74 21.63
CA PRO A 188 -4.13 1.78 22.52
C PRO A 188 -3.17 2.92 22.16
N LEU A 189 -2.86 3.76 23.15
CA LEU A 189 -1.81 4.80 23.05
C LEU A 189 -0.48 4.20 23.45
N GLU A 190 0.15 3.53 22.49
CA GLU A 190 1.41 2.80 22.64
C GLU A 190 2.37 3.18 21.51
N LEU A 191 3.62 3.48 21.87
CA LEU A 191 4.69 3.77 20.92
C LEU A 191 5.87 2.84 21.21
N GLU A 192 6.13 1.95 20.28
CA GLU A 192 7.23 0.98 20.32
C GLU A 192 8.38 1.44 19.41
N GLY A 193 9.54 0.82 19.60
CA GLY A 193 10.73 1.10 18.81
C GLY A 193 11.65 2.18 19.38
N ASP A 194 12.80 2.30 18.71
CA ASP A 194 13.89 3.22 18.99
C ASP A 194 14.22 4.07 17.76
N LEU A 195 15.00 5.13 17.94
CA LEU A 195 15.50 5.94 16.84
C LEU A 195 16.33 5.12 15.84
N CYS A 196 16.27 5.51 14.57
CA CYS A 196 17.03 4.92 13.49
C CYS A 196 18.54 5.21 13.67
N PRO A 197 19.43 4.44 13.01
CA PRO A 197 20.88 4.58 13.21
C PRO A 197 21.42 6.01 13.03
N VAL A 198 20.86 6.79 12.08
CA VAL A 198 21.25 8.18 11.85
C VAL A 198 20.81 9.07 13.01
N CYS A 199 19.55 8.99 13.44
CA CYS A 199 19.04 9.80 14.55
C CYS A 199 19.69 9.42 15.88
N ARG A 200 20.01 8.14 16.11
CA ARG A 200 20.79 7.70 17.27
C ARG A 200 22.20 8.28 17.30
N PHE A 201 22.86 8.29 16.14
CA PHE A 201 24.17 8.93 16.01
C PHE A 201 24.06 10.41 16.36
N GLN A 202 23.09 11.14 15.79
CA GLN A 202 22.93 12.56 16.06
C GLN A 202 22.57 12.86 17.51
N MET A 203 21.68 12.07 18.12
CA MET A 203 21.35 12.21 19.54
C MET A 203 22.59 12.08 20.43
N ARG A 204 23.46 11.11 20.16
CA ARG A 204 24.70 10.92 20.93
C ARG A 204 25.65 12.11 20.80
N GLU A 205 25.86 12.60 19.58
CA GLU A 205 26.73 13.76 19.33
C GLU A 205 26.15 15.03 19.96
N ALA A 206 24.84 15.24 19.86
CA ALA A 206 24.13 16.36 20.46
C ALA A 206 24.26 16.33 21.99
N LEU A 207 23.97 15.19 22.63
CA LEU A 207 24.13 15.04 24.08
C LEU A 207 25.58 15.32 24.51
N ALA A 208 26.59 14.87 23.76
CA ALA A 208 27.98 15.19 24.05
C ALA A 208 28.26 16.71 23.99
N ARG A 209 27.69 17.43 23.01
CA ARG A 209 27.79 18.89 22.91
C ARG A 209 27.08 19.64 24.05
N HIS A 210 25.94 19.11 24.50
CA HIS A 210 25.09 19.72 25.52
C HIS A 210 25.34 19.18 26.94
N GLY A 211 26.45 18.45 27.17
CA GLY A 211 26.81 17.96 28.50
C GLY A 211 25.84 16.92 29.08
N GLY A 212 25.12 16.20 28.22
CA GLY A 212 24.10 15.21 28.58
C GLY A 212 22.70 15.78 28.83
N ASP A 213 22.49 17.08 28.63
CA ASP A 213 21.17 17.71 28.80
C ASP A 213 20.26 17.43 27.60
N LEU A 214 19.38 16.43 27.74
CA LEU A 214 18.42 16.07 26.72
C LEU A 214 17.40 17.19 26.43
N ALA A 215 16.94 17.92 27.45
CA ALA A 215 15.97 18.98 27.25
C ALA A 215 16.55 20.07 26.35
N LYS A 216 17.81 20.45 26.61
CA LYS A 216 18.54 21.41 25.78
C LYS A 216 18.71 20.91 24.33
N VAL A 217 18.98 19.62 24.12
CA VAL A 217 19.04 19.03 22.76
C VAL A 217 17.70 19.17 22.04
N LEU A 218 16.59 18.83 22.71
CA LEU A 218 15.25 18.91 22.13
C LEU A 218 14.80 20.34 21.82
N GLU A 219 15.25 21.32 22.61
CA GLU A 219 14.96 22.75 22.41
C GLU A 219 15.81 23.37 21.29
N GLU A 220 17.12 23.11 21.31
CA GLU A 220 18.08 23.81 20.46
C GLU A 220 18.29 23.10 19.12
N GLU A 221 18.32 21.77 19.08
CA GLU A 221 18.73 20.99 17.90
C GLU A 221 17.57 20.33 17.12
N ILE A 222 16.36 20.27 17.67
CA ILE A 222 15.22 19.61 17.01
C ILE A 222 14.21 20.62 16.46
N VAL A 223 13.70 20.33 15.27
CA VAL A 223 12.47 20.93 14.75
C VAL A 223 11.50 19.82 14.38
N VAL A 224 10.28 19.92 14.89
CA VAL A 224 9.18 19.05 14.50
C VAL A 224 8.47 19.71 13.32
N LYS A 225 8.13 18.92 12.32
CA LYS A 225 7.44 19.38 11.12
C LYS A 225 6.27 18.49 10.76
N ARG A 226 5.31 19.06 10.05
CA ARG A 226 4.20 18.33 9.45
C ARG A 226 4.72 17.32 8.43
N LEU A 227 4.23 16.09 8.52
CA LEU A 227 4.52 15.03 7.55
C LEU A 227 3.29 14.78 6.68
N VAL A 228 3.41 15.04 5.37
CA VAL A 228 2.37 14.74 4.38
C VAL A 228 2.84 13.55 3.56
N LEU A 229 2.00 12.52 3.48
CA LEU A 229 2.33 11.30 2.75
C LEU A 229 2.11 11.52 1.25
N SER A 230 2.98 10.95 0.43
CA SER A 230 3.02 11.14 -1.03
C SER A 230 3.67 9.94 -1.70
N GLU A 231 2.94 9.25 -2.57
CA GLU A 231 3.51 8.19 -3.40
C GLU A 231 4.55 8.75 -4.38
N LYS A 232 4.24 9.91 -4.99
CA LYS A 232 5.10 10.54 -6.00
C LYS A 232 6.42 11.02 -5.43
N ASP A 233 6.39 11.55 -4.21
CA ASP A 233 7.60 12.05 -3.54
C ASP A 233 8.28 10.96 -2.71
N ARG A 234 7.77 9.71 -2.74
CA ARG A 234 8.28 8.57 -1.94
C ARG A 234 8.33 8.90 -0.45
N ILE A 235 7.20 9.32 0.12
CA ILE A 235 7.06 9.65 1.55
C ILE A 235 5.90 8.86 2.14
N GLY A 236 6.21 7.87 2.96
CA GLY A 236 5.25 7.00 3.66
C GLY A 236 4.43 6.08 2.74
N ILE A 237 4.70 6.08 1.44
CA ILE A 237 4.05 5.20 0.47
C ILE A 237 5.12 4.62 -0.45
N GLY A 238 5.32 3.32 -0.34
CA GLY A 238 6.26 2.53 -1.16
C GLY A 238 5.53 1.64 -2.15
N THR A 239 6.20 1.28 -3.24
CA THR A 239 5.67 0.31 -4.21
C THR A 239 6.80 -0.53 -4.77
N PHE A 240 6.78 -1.81 -4.45
CA PHE A 240 7.71 -2.80 -4.95
C PHE A 240 7.06 -3.62 -6.07
N GLN A 241 7.75 -3.72 -7.20
CA GLN A 241 7.37 -4.59 -8.30
C GLN A 241 8.55 -5.51 -8.63
N PRO A 242 8.36 -6.84 -8.57
CA PRO A 242 9.40 -7.79 -8.96
C PRO A 242 9.75 -7.58 -10.43
N LYS A 243 11.03 -7.34 -10.67
CA LYS A 243 11.65 -7.50 -11.99
C LYS A 243 12.07 -8.96 -12.15
N ASP A 244 12.68 -9.33 -13.27
CA ASP A 244 13.22 -10.67 -13.53
C ASP A 244 13.89 -11.26 -12.25
N GLU A 245 13.48 -12.46 -11.83
CA GLU A 245 13.88 -13.11 -10.57
C GLU A 245 15.40 -13.15 -10.39
N LYS A 246 16.15 -13.22 -11.50
CA LYS A 246 17.63 -13.29 -11.48
C LYS A 246 18.33 -11.97 -11.13
N ASN A 247 17.61 -10.84 -11.14
CA ASN A 247 18.17 -9.50 -10.98
C ASN A 247 17.52 -8.71 -9.83
N GLN A 248 16.96 -9.39 -8.83
CA GLN A 248 16.37 -8.75 -7.65
C GLN A 248 17.43 -8.63 -6.54
N ASP A 249 17.62 -7.42 -5.99
CA ASP A 249 18.53 -7.15 -4.87
C ASP A 249 17.74 -6.71 -3.62
N SER A 250 17.96 -7.34 -2.47
CA SER A 250 17.24 -7.02 -1.23
C SER A 250 17.52 -5.62 -0.69
N THR A 251 18.56 -4.94 -1.21
CA THR A 251 18.79 -3.51 -0.96
C THR A 251 17.67 -2.63 -1.50
N GLU A 252 16.91 -3.08 -2.51
CA GLU A 252 15.71 -2.38 -2.98
C GLU A 252 14.63 -2.28 -1.88
N LEU A 253 14.65 -3.17 -0.88
CA LEU A 253 13.74 -3.10 0.27
C LEU A 253 14.32 -2.34 1.47
N THR A 254 15.62 -2.49 1.73
CA THR A 254 16.22 -2.11 3.02
C THR A 254 17.26 -0.98 2.96
N GLY A 255 17.52 -0.47 1.75
CA GLY A 255 18.50 0.59 1.48
C GLY A 255 19.91 0.06 1.18
N ASP A 256 20.82 0.98 0.83
CA ASP A 256 22.19 0.65 0.41
C ASP A 256 23.28 1.50 1.06
N ILE A 257 24.54 1.08 0.87
CA ILE A 257 25.71 1.83 1.33
C ILE A 257 26.09 2.86 0.27
N ASN A 258 26.16 4.12 0.68
CA ASN A 258 26.63 5.21 -0.16
C ASN A 258 28.17 5.32 -0.13
N TYR A 259 28.84 4.61 -1.05
CA TYR A 259 30.30 4.59 -1.12
C TYR A 259 30.96 5.98 -1.26
N ARG A 260 30.27 6.97 -1.82
CA ARG A 260 30.78 8.35 -1.87
C ARG A 260 30.83 8.97 -0.46
N LYS A 261 29.80 8.75 0.35
CA LYS A 261 29.78 9.19 1.75
C LYS A 261 30.73 8.38 2.62
N VAL A 262 30.99 7.11 2.30
CA VAL A 262 32.04 6.32 2.98
C VAL A 262 33.42 6.98 2.82
N ALA A 263 33.75 7.54 1.65
CA ALA A 263 35.00 8.28 1.48
C ALA A 263 35.08 9.56 2.34
N ILE A 264 33.94 10.15 2.69
CA ILE A 264 33.84 11.35 3.54
C ILE A 264 33.93 10.99 5.02
N TYR A 265 33.19 9.96 5.45
CA TYR A 265 33.08 9.58 6.86
C TYR A 265 34.08 8.50 7.29
N GLY A 266 34.79 7.88 6.35
CA GLY A 266 35.88 6.94 6.57
C GLY A 266 35.46 5.50 6.89
N SER A 267 34.17 5.20 7.00
CA SER A 267 33.68 3.85 7.32
C SER A 267 32.31 3.56 6.70
N ASP A 268 32.13 2.33 6.23
CA ASP A 268 30.84 1.83 5.75
C ASP A 268 29.90 1.35 6.88
N SER A 269 30.37 1.42 8.12
CA SER A 269 29.56 1.27 9.34
C SER A 269 29.13 2.61 9.93
N ASP A 270 29.47 3.76 9.31
CA ASP A 270 28.93 5.05 9.72
C ASP A 270 27.50 5.21 9.18
N PRO A 271 26.48 5.42 10.03
CA PRO A 271 25.08 5.45 9.58
C PRO A 271 24.78 6.62 8.63
N ARG A 272 25.59 7.69 8.66
CA ARG A 272 25.44 8.81 7.71
C ARG A 272 25.88 8.42 6.30
N ALA A 273 26.66 7.35 6.15
CA ALA A 273 27.06 6.78 4.88
C ALA A 273 26.05 5.76 4.31
N PHE A 274 24.92 5.51 4.97
CA PHE A 274 23.86 4.63 4.48
C PHE A 274 22.72 5.45 3.86
N ASN A 275 22.15 4.96 2.76
CA ASN A 275 20.93 5.48 2.18
C ASN A 275 19.75 4.64 2.68
N PHE A 276 18.82 5.27 3.39
CA PHE A 276 17.58 4.65 3.86
C PHE A 276 16.47 4.91 2.83
N ASP A 277 16.64 4.38 1.63
CA ASP A 277 15.78 4.64 0.46
C ASP A 277 15.17 3.37 -0.14
N GLY A 278 15.29 2.24 0.56
CA GLY A 278 14.55 1.03 0.25
C GLY A 278 13.04 1.22 0.44
N GLU A 279 12.23 0.40 -0.22
CA GLU A 279 10.78 0.55 -0.21
C GLU A 279 10.17 0.44 1.20
N LEU A 280 10.76 -0.36 2.10
CA LEU A 280 10.34 -0.46 3.52
C LEU A 280 10.85 0.73 4.37
N ASN A 281 11.91 1.41 3.93
CA ASN A 281 12.34 2.67 4.57
C ASN A 281 11.36 3.80 4.23
N ILE A 282 11.00 3.88 2.96
CA ILE A 282 10.14 4.91 2.39
C ILE A 282 8.72 4.82 2.90
N ALA A 283 8.17 3.60 2.99
CA ALA A 283 6.80 3.37 3.38
C ALA A 283 6.55 3.54 4.89
N ASN A 284 7.60 3.80 5.68
CA ASN A 284 7.46 4.01 7.12
C ASN A 284 6.42 5.09 7.43
N ARG A 285 5.61 4.84 8.47
CA ARG A 285 4.41 5.59 8.88
C ARG A 285 3.22 5.48 7.92
N GLY A 286 3.28 4.62 6.90
CA GLY A 286 2.20 4.46 5.93
C GLY A 286 2.07 3.04 5.38
N LEU A 287 2.25 2.86 4.06
CA LEU A 287 1.92 1.61 3.36
C LEU A 287 2.93 1.28 2.26
N VAL A 288 3.33 0.02 2.20
CA VAL A 288 4.10 -0.53 1.08
C VAL A 288 3.23 -1.52 0.29
N GLU A 289 3.15 -1.31 -1.02
CA GLU A 289 2.50 -2.24 -1.95
C GLU A 289 3.54 -3.20 -2.55
N PHE A 290 3.29 -4.50 -2.47
CA PHE A 290 4.03 -5.54 -3.19
C PHE A 290 3.18 -6.11 -4.33
N ILE A 291 3.54 -5.75 -5.55
CA ILE A 291 2.90 -6.23 -6.77
C ILE A 291 3.38 -7.64 -7.07
N GLU A 292 2.49 -8.61 -7.28
CA GLU A 292 2.84 -10.01 -7.55
C GLU A 292 3.77 -10.62 -6.48
N ILE A 293 3.48 -10.36 -5.20
CA ILE A 293 4.32 -10.75 -4.05
C ILE A 293 4.68 -12.26 -4.01
N LEU A 294 3.88 -13.13 -4.62
CA LEU A 294 4.15 -14.57 -4.66
C LEU A 294 5.22 -14.96 -5.70
N LYS A 295 5.67 -14.02 -6.53
CA LYS A 295 6.77 -14.17 -7.51
C LYS A 295 8.10 -13.59 -6.99
N LEU A 296 8.16 -13.23 -5.71
CA LEU A 296 9.40 -12.77 -5.10
C LEU A 296 10.36 -13.95 -4.91
N ASP A 297 11.65 -13.67 -5.10
CA ASP A 297 12.68 -14.63 -4.72
C ASP A 297 12.63 -14.93 -3.21
N VAL A 298 12.96 -16.16 -2.83
CA VAL A 298 12.97 -16.64 -1.44
C VAL A 298 13.82 -15.75 -0.53
N ALA A 299 14.88 -15.12 -1.05
CA ALA A 299 15.72 -14.20 -0.30
C ALA A 299 14.94 -13.01 0.30
N PHE A 300 13.94 -12.49 -0.41
CA PHE A 300 13.10 -11.37 0.05
C PHE A 300 12.12 -11.76 1.16
N LEU A 301 11.77 -13.05 1.25
CA LEU A 301 10.83 -13.54 2.25
C LEU A 301 11.38 -13.39 3.68
N TYR A 302 12.70 -13.45 3.86
CA TYR A 302 13.32 -13.24 5.18
C TYR A 302 13.14 -11.81 5.66
N ASP A 303 13.41 -10.82 4.80
CA ASP A 303 13.22 -9.41 5.14
C ASP A 303 11.73 -9.10 5.40
N LEU A 304 10.83 -9.65 4.58
CA LEU A 304 9.38 -9.48 4.78
C LEU A 304 8.86 -10.14 6.06
N LEU A 305 9.44 -11.28 6.46
CA LEU A 305 9.07 -11.95 7.70
C LEU A 305 9.47 -11.10 8.91
N THR A 306 10.71 -10.58 8.95
CA THR A 306 11.15 -9.68 10.02
C THR A 306 10.34 -8.38 10.02
N ALA A 307 10.10 -7.78 8.84
CA ALA A 307 9.33 -6.56 8.71
C ALA A 307 7.89 -6.73 9.22
N SER A 308 7.23 -7.83 8.87
CA SER A 308 5.85 -8.10 9.31
C SER A 308 5.77 -8.53 10.78
N GLN A 309 6.61 -9.44 11.26
CA GLN A 309 6.45 -10.01 12.62
C GLN A 309 7.04 -9.15 13.73
N GLU A 310 8.20 -8.55 13.46
CA GLU A 310 8.98 -7.78 14.43
C GLU A 310 8.82 -6.28 14.22
N HIS A 311 8.17 -5.83 13.14
CA HIS A 311 8.10 -4.43 12.76
C HIS A 311 9.48 -3.80 12.63
N LYS A 312 10.42 -4.55 12.04
CA LYS A 312 11.83 -4.18 11.93
C LYS A 312 12.41 -4.56 10.58
N ILE A 313 13.36 -3.75 10.11
CA ILE A 313 14.17 -4.05 8.93
C ILE A 313 15.65 -4.11 9.30
N LYS A 314 16.38 -5.02 8.66
CA LYS A 314 17.81 -5.21 8.88
C LYS A 314 18.62 -4.63 7.72
N SER A 315 18.93 -3.33 7.82
CA SER A 315 19.87 -2.70 6.90
C SER A 315 21.27 -3.32 7.03
N LYS A 316 21.94 -3.53 5.90
CA LYS A 316 23.27 -4.17 5.84
C LYS A 316 24.26 -3.45 6.76
N LYS A 317 24.96 -4.19 7.63
CA LYS A 317 25.93 -3.69 8.64
C LYS A 317 25.38 -2.84 9.79
N PHE A 318 24.09 -2.49 9.79
CA PHE A 318 23.49 -1.68 10.85
C PHE A 318 22.64 -2.51 11.81
N ALA A 319 22.28 -1.92 12.96
CA ALA A 319 21.26 -2.49 13.85
C ALA A 319 19.91 -2.57 13.11
N GLN A 320 19.02 -3.44 13.59
CA GLN A 320 17.64 -3.41 13.11
C GLN A 320 17.03 -2.03 13.37
N THR A 321 16.23 -1.56 12.42
CA THR A 321 15.51 -0.29 12.49
C THR A 321 14.02 -0.58 12.57
N ASP A 322 13.32 0.04 13.52
CA ASP A 322 11.88 -0.11 13.68
C ASP A 322 11.11 0.58 12.54
N ILE A 323 10.00 -0.02 12.14
CA ILE A 323 9.09 0.49 11.10
C ILE A 323 7.62 0.38 11.57
N ASP A 324 6.80 1.33 11.14
CA ASP A 324 5.36 1.38 11.34
C ASP A 324 4.68 1.48 9.98
N GLU A 325 4.36 0.35 9.35
CA GLU A 325 3.76 0.34 8.03
C GLU A 325 2.86 -0.87 7.79
N ILE A 326 1.93 -0.72 6.85
CA ILE A 326 1.14 -1.81 6.33
C ILE A 326 1.86 -2.43 5.14
N ILE A 327 2.19 -3.72 5.25
CA ILE A 327 2.71 -4.50 4.12
C ILE A 327 1.53 -5.12 3.38
N LEU A 328 1.18 -4.53 2.23
CA LEU A 328 0.08 -4.96 1.38
C LEU A 328 0.64 -5.67 0.14
N GLY A 329 0.58 -6.99 0.14
CA GLY A 329 0.87 -7.80 -1.03
C GLY A 329 -0.37 -8.04 -1.87
N HIS A 330 -0.23 -8.06 -3.18
CA HIS A 330 -1.24 -8.64 -4.04
C HIS A 330 -0.61 -9.58 -5.05
N SER A 331 -1.31 -10.65 -5.40
CA SER A 331 -0.89 -11.54 -6.46
C SER A 331 -2.10 -12.02 -7.23
N VAL A 332 -1.95 -12.14 -8.54
CA VAL A 332 -2.88 -12.96 -9.32
C VAL A 332 -2.77 -14.38 -8.82
N ALA A 333 -3.93 -14.98 -8.60
CA ALA A 333 -4.01 -16.38 -8.28
C ALA A 333 -5.39 -16.95 -8.56
N GLY A 334 -5.41 -18.26 -8.72
CA GLY A 334 -6.58 -18.99 -9.18
C GLY A 334 -6.76 -18.87 -10.69
N TRP A 335 -7.71 -19.65 -11.17
CA TRP A 335 -8.07 -19.73 -12.57
C TRP A 335 -8.66 -18.39 -13.06
N THR A 336 -8.29 -17.97 -14.27
CA THR A 336 -8.82 -16.76 -14.92
C THR A 336 -10.36 -16.80 -14.96
N PRO A 337 -11.06 -15.76 -14.46
CA PRO A 337 -12.50 -15.75 -14.42
C PRO A 337 -13.05 -15.44 -15.82
N ILE A 338 -14.08 -16.16 -16.21
CA ILE A 338 -14.81 -16.01 -17.46
C ILE A 338 -16.16 -15.39 -17.15
N LEU A 339 -16.45 -14.30 -17.86
CA LEU A 339 -17.78 -13.72 -17.94
C LEU A 339 -18.68 -14.63 -18.77
N TYR A 340 -19.80 -15.04 -18.19
CA TYR A 340 -20.84 -15.80 -18.87
C TYR A 340 -22.20 -15.15 -18.67
N ARG A 341 -23.16 -15.56 -19.50
CA ARG A 341 -24.58 -15.23 -19.35
C ARG A 341 -25.38 -16.52 -19.36
N HIS A 342 -26.20 -16.74 -18.34
CA HIS A 342 -27.10 -17.88 -18.28
C HIS A 342 -28.54 -17.39 -18.20
N ARG A 343 -29.33 -17.71 -19.23
CA ARG A 343 -30.74 -17.27 -19.36
C ARG A 343 -30.92 -15.75 -19.13
N GLY A 344 -30.06 -14.96 -19.78
CA GLY A 344 -30.10 -13.49 -19.72
C GLY A 344 -29.46 -12.87 -18.48
N LYS A 345 -29.00 -13.64 -17.49
CA LYS A 345 -28.33 -13.11 -16.30
C LYS A 345 -26.81 -13.25 -16.44
N PRO A 346 -26.04 -12.16 -16.35
CA PRO A 346 -24.59 -12.23 -16.35
C PRO A 346 -24.06 -12.83 -15.04
N GLY A 347 -22.91 -13.49 -15.12
CA GLY A 347 -22.20 -14.07 -13.99
C GLY A 347 -20.72 -14.26 -14.31
N TRP A 348 -19.94 -14.56 -13.27
CA TRP A 348 -18.49 -14.78 -13.38
C TRP A 348 -18.15 -16.10 -12.70
N THR A 349 -17.35 -16.94 -13.37
CA THR A 349 -16.81 -18.19 -12.80
C THR A 349 -15.58 -18.63 -13.58
N THR A 350 -14.92 -19.73 -13.23
CA THR A 350 -13.73 -20.24 -13.94
C THR A 350 -14.13 -21.19 -15.07
N LEU A 351 -13.22 -21.62 -15.96
CA LEU A 351 -13.52 -22.69 -16.92
C LEU A 351 -13.99 -23.97 -16.23
N GLU A 352 -13.33 -24.33 -15.14
CA GLU A 352 -13.71 -25.47 -14.29
C GLU A 352 -15.09 -25.24 -13.67
N GLY A 353 -15.33 -24.04 -13.13
CA GLY A 353 -16.63 -23.66 -12.57
C GLY A 353 -17.76 -23.70 -13.61
N LEU A 354 -17.53 -23.31 -14.87
CA LEU A 354 -18.52 -23.47 -15.93
C LEU A 354 -18.88 -24.95 -16.12
N TYR A 355 -17.89 -25.83 -16.15
CA TYR A 355 -18.11 -27.26 -16.29
C TYR A 355 -18.85 -27.85 -15.07
N GLU A 356 -18.46 -27.47 -13.85
CA GLU A 356 -19.10 -27.92 -12.61
C GLU A 356 -20.56 -27.45 -12.50
N HIS A 357 -20.86 -26.20 -12.88
CA HIS A 357 -22.21 -25.64 -12.78
C HIS A 357 -23.16 -26.14 -13.89
N PHE A 358 -22.66 -26.35 -15.12
CA PHE A 358 -23.53 -26.56 -16.28
C PHE A 358 -23.34 -27.91 -17.00
N GLY A 359 -22.28 -28.67 -16.68
CA GLY A 359 -21.97 -29.95 -17.29
C GLY A 359 -21.62 -29.88 -18.78
N GLU A 360 -21.49 -31.04 -19.43
CA GLU A 360 -20.99 -31.15 -20.82
C GLU A 360 -21.89 -30.48 -21.87
N ARG A 361 -23.21 -30.42 -21.64
CA ARG A 361 -24.20 -29.89 -22.61
C ARG A 361 -25.01 -28.75 -21.99
N PRO A 362 -24.40 -27.57 -21.83
CA PRO A 362 -25.02 -26.48 -21.09
C PRO A 362 -26.18 -25.86 -21.89
N LYS A 363 -27.39 -25.81 -21.29
CA LYS A 363 -28.57 -25.18 -21.93
C LYS A 363 -28.71 -23.73 -21.48
N GLY A 364 -28.70 -22.81 -22.45
CA GLY A 364 -28.89 -21.38 -22.18
C GLY A 364 -27.68 -20.66 -21.62
N LEU A 365 -26.49 -21.29 -21.71
CA LEU A 365 -25.20 -20.69 -21.40
C LEU A 365 -24.64 -19.99 -22.63
N GLU A 366 -24.21 -18.75 -22.44
CA GLU A 366 -23.56 -17.92 -23.44
C GLU A 366 -22.26 -17.33 -22.85
N VAL A 367 -21.26 -17.16 -23.69
CA VAL A 367 -20.00 -16.48 -23.37
C VAL A 367 -19.74 -15.40 -24.40
N LEU A 368 -18.84 -14.46 -24.10
CA LEU A 368 -18.42 -13.49 -25.09
C LEU A 368 -17.43 -14.12 -26.07
N ALA A 369 -17.72 -13.97 -27.36
CA ALA A 369 -16.81 -14.33 -28.44
C ALA A 369 -16.63 -13.15 -29.39
N TYR A 370 -15.47 -13.07 -30.02
CA TYR A 370 -15.19 -12.09 -31.06
C TYR A 370 -15.77 -12.55 -32.40
N ASP A 371 -16.50 -11.68 -33.07
CA ASP A 371 -16.97 -11.87 -34.43
C ASP A 371 -15.97 -11.18 -35.40
N PRO A 372 -15.14 -11.93 -36.14
CA PRO A 372 -14.12 -11.35 -37.00
C PRO A 372 -14.69 -10.60 -38.22
N GLU A 373 -15.90 -10.93 -38.68
CA GLU A 373 -16.54 -10.23 -39.80
C GLU A 373 -17.04 -8.86 -39.37
N ARG A 374 -17.66 -8.78 -38.19
CA ARG A 374 -18.23 -7.55 -37.64
C ARG A 374 -17.27 -6.74 -36.77
N LYS A 375 -16.14 -7.34 -36.41
CA LYS A 375 -15.11 -6.79 -35.52
C LYS A 375 -15.66 -6.34 -34.15
N GLU A 376 -16.60 -7.10 -33.60
CA GLU A 376 -17.25 -6.81 -32.33
C GLU A 376 -17.35 -8.05 -31.42
N ALA A 377 -17.53 -7.82 -30.11
CA ALA A 377 -17.82 -8.89 -29.16
C ALA A 377 -19.32 -9.17 -29.13
N ARG A 378 -19.70 -10.45 -29.18
CA ARG A 378 -21.11 -10.86 -29.10
C ARG A 378 -21.30 -12.01 -28.12
N TRP A 379 -22.47 -12.04 -27.49
CA TRP A 379 -22.92 -13.18 -26.73
C TRP A 379 -23.13 -14.37 -27.66
N THR A 380 -22.38 -15.43 -27.41
CA THR A 380 -22.34 -16.63 -28.23
C THR A 380 -22.70 -17.83 -27.38
N ARG A 381 -23.66 -18.61 -27.87
CA ARG A 381 -24.12 -19.83 -27.20
C ARG A 381 -22.99 -20.85 -27.12
N VAL A 382 -22.80 -21.39 -25.91
CA VAL A 382 -21.89 -22.52 -25.68
C VAL A 382 -22.60 -23.81 -26.09
N LEU A 383 -22.00 -24.56 -27.01
CA LEU A 383 -22.59 -25.82 -27.52
C LEU A 383 -22.21 -27.02 -26.65
N GLY A 384 -21.02 -26.99 -26.06
CA GLY A 384 -20.50 -28.02 -25.17
C GLY A 384 -19.38 -27.49 -24.31
N LEU A 385 -19.20 -28.12 -23.15
CA LEU A 385 -18.05 -27.93 -22.27
C LEU A 385 -17.32 -29.26 -22.18
N TYR A 386 -16.00 -29.23 -22.32
CA TYR A 386 -15.18 -30.43 -22.36
C TYR A 386 -14.07 -30.35 -21.31
N ARG A 387 -13.87 -31.46 -20.59
CA ARG A 387 -12.76 -31.63 -19.65
C ARG A 387 -11.90 -32.78 -20.16
N HIS A 388 -10.65 -32.49 -20.49
CA HIS A 388 -9.69 -33.49 -20.94
C HIS A 388 -8.57 -33.63 -19.91
N PRO A 389 -8.10 -34.86 -19.62
CA PRO A 389 -6.85 -35.03 -18.89
C PRO A 389 -5.69 -34.49 -19.75
N PHE A 390 -4.85 -33.64 -19.17
CA PHE A 390 -3.67 -33.09 -19.82
C PHE A 390 -2.45 -33.36 -18.96
N PHE A 391 -1.37 -33.84 -19.58
CA PHE A 391 -0.08 -34.08 -18.95
C PHE A 391 0.98 -33.32 -19.73
N GLY A 392 1.52 -32.26 -19.14
CA GLY A 392 2.46 -31.34 -19.77
C GLY A 392 2.44 -29.98 -19.07
N GLU A 393 3.30 -29.09 -19.53
CA GLU A 393 3.35 -27.71 -19.04
C GLU A 393 2.35 -26.83 -19.81
N LEU A 394 1.68 -25.93 -19.08
CA LEU A 394 0.90 -24.86 -19.70
C LEU A 394 1.84 -23.76 -20.18
N LEU A 395 1.50 -23.15 -21.30
CA LEU A 395 2.20 -21.99 -21.82
C LEU A 395 1.49 -20.71 -21.41
N THR A 396 2.25 -19.80 -20.82
CA THR A 396 1.78 -18.51 -20.33
C THR A 396 2.01 -17.42 -21.39
N SER A 397 0.93 -16.88 -21.95
CA SER A 397 0.96 -15.71 -22.83
C SER A 397 0.67 -14.44 -22.03
N ALA A 398 1.72 -13.69 -21.67
CA ALA A 398 1.61 -12.45 -20.90
C ALA A 398 1.48 -11.22 -21.80
N GLN A 399 0.58 -10.31 -21.44
CA GLN A 399 0.33 -9.03 -22.10
C GLN A 399 0.36 -7.91 -21.05
N LYS A 400 0.55 -6.67 -21.48
CA LYS A 400 0.53 -5.50 -20.57
C LYS A 400 -0.77 -5.38 -19.75
N TRP A 401 -1.87 -5.95 -20.25
CA TRP A 401 -3.21 -5.85 -19.68
C TRP A 401 -3.70 -7.15 -19.02
N GLY A 402 -2.95 -8.25 -19.09
CA GLY A 402 -3.39 -9.52 -18.54
C GLY A 402 -2.56 -10.72 -18.99
N VAL A 403 -2.90 -11.89 -18.47
CA VAL A 403 -2.20 -13.15 -18.74
C VAL A 403 -3.23 -14.21 -19.13
N VAL A 404 -2.90 -15.01 -20.14
CA VAL A 404 -3.70 -16.18 -20.55
C VAL A 404 -2.79 -17.41 -20.55
N GLU A 405 -3.24 -18.48 -19.90
CA GLU A 405 -2.53 -19.76 -19.84
C GLU A 405 -3.28 -20.79 -20.66
N THR A 406 -2.57 -21.50 -21.53
CA THR A 406 -3.16 -22.49 -22.43
C THR A 406 -2.23 -23.68 -22.66
N THR A 407 -2.77 -24.79 -23.14
CA THR A 407 -1.93 -25.90 -23.61
C THR A 407 -1.20 -25.50 -24.90
N PRO A 408 -0.04 -26.10 -25.23
CA PRO A 408 0.76 -25.70 -26.40
C PRO A 408 0.00 -25.66 -27.74
N ASN A 409 -0.96 -26.56 -27.91
CA ASN A 409 -1.75 -26.68 -29.13
C ASN A 409 -3.02 -25.81 -29.15
N HIS A 410 -3.29 -25.03 -28.09
CA HIS A 410 -4.44 -24.14 -28.06
C HIS A 410 -4.14 -22.88 -28.85
N SER A 411 -4.95 -22.61 -29.85
CA SER A 411 -4.74 -21.47 -30.74
C SER A 411 -5.32 -20.18 -30.18
N LEU A 412 -4.59 -19.08 -30.29
CA LEU A 412 -4.98 -17.73 -29.85
C LEU A 412 -5.14 -16.81 -31.08
N TYR A 413 -5.76 -15.64 -30.88
CA TYR A 413 -5.91 -14.62 -31.92
C TYR A 413 -4.99 -13.44 -31.64
N ASP A 414 -4.18 -13.04 -32.63
CA ASP A 414 -3.37 -11.82 -32.57
C ASP A 414 -4.22 -10.57 -32.80
N ARG A 415 -3.62 -9.40 -32.59
CA ARG A 415 -4.30 -8.10 -32.75
C ARG A 415 -4.95 -7.90 -34.12
N GLU A 416 -4.41 -8.54 -35.16
CA GLU A 416 -4.93 -8.51 -36.53
C GLU A 416 -6.04 -9.56 -36.77
N GLY A 417 -6.42 -10.33 -35.75
CA GLY A 417 -7.43 -11.37 -35.80
C GLY A 417 -6.95 -12.67 -36.43
N ARG A 418 -5.63 -12.86 -36.58
CA ARG A 418 -5.03 -14.06 -37.14
C ARG A 418 -4.71 -15.05 -36.04
N VAL A 419 -4.81 -16.33 -36.36
CA VAL A 419 -4.54 -17.41 -35.42
C VAL A 419 -3.02 -17.57 -35.23
N PHE A 420 -2.59 -17.76 -33.99
CA PHE A 420 -1.20 -18.08 -33.63
C PHE A 420 -1.16 -19.03 -32.43
N TYR A 421 -0.03 -19.70 -32.21
CA TYR A 421 0.20 -20.56 -31.06
C TYR A 421 0.94 -19.82 -29.92
N PRO A 422 0.71 -20.17 -28.65
CA PRO A 422 1.27 -19.45 -27.49
C PRO A 422 2.80 -19.27 -27.54
N GLU A 423 3.52 -20.24 -28.12
CA GLU A 423 4.98 -20.23 -28.29
C GLU A 423 5.48 -19.06 -29.17
N GLU A 424 4.63 -18.53 -30.06
CA GLU A 424 5.00 -17.44 -30.97
C GLU A 424 5.01 -16.07 -30.28
N GLY A 425 4.50 -15.95 -29.05
CA GLY A 425 4.64 -14.74 -28.23
C GLY A 425 4.04 -13.46 -28.81
N ARG A 426 2.99 -13.54 -29.64
CA ARG A 426 2.39 -12.37 -30.32
C ARG A 426 1.49 -11.54 -29.38
N GLU A 427 1.25 -10.29 -29.75
CA GLU A 427 0.27 -9.43 -29.06
C GLU A 427 -1.15 -9.99 -29.27
N MET A 428 -1.81 -10.37 -28.19
CA MET A 428 -3.17 -10.96 -28.24
C MET A 428 -4.24 -9.91 -28.53
N LEU A 429 -5.30 -10.33 -29.23
CA LEU A 429 -6.49 -9.53 -29.44
C LEU A 429 -7.20 -9.23 -28.11
N GLY A 430 -7.24 -7.97 -27.72
CA GLY A 430 -8.00 -7.50 -26.56
C GLY A 430 -9.37 -6.93 -26.95
N LEU A 431 -10.45 -7.44 -26.35
CA LEU A 431 -11.80 -6.88 -26.51
C LEU A 431 -11.96 -5.63 -25.62
N ARG A 432 -12.00 -4.45 -26.24
CA ARG A 432 -12.07 -3.16 -25.51
C ARG A 432 -13.49 -2.64 -25.27
N LYS A 433 -14.49 -3.20 -25.97
CA LYS A 433 -15.91 -2.83 -25.82
C LYS A 433 -16.71 -4.12 -25.69
N LEU A 434 -17.47 -4.22 -24.60
CA LEU A 434 -18.38 -5.34 -24.35
C LEU A 434 -19.80 -4.93 -24.77
N PRO A 435 -20.61 -5.87 -25.30
CA PRO A 435 -22.03 -5.62 -25.49
C PRO A 435 -22.72 -5.38 -24.13
N PRO A 436 -23.93 -4.77 -24.12
CA PRO A 436 -24.69 -4.59 -22.89
C PRO A 436 -24.80 -5.90 -22.07
N LEU A 437 -24.60 -5.77 -20.77
CA LEU A 437 -24.64 -6.89 -19.82
C LEU A 437 -26.08 -7.31 -19.46
N ALA A 438 -27.07 -6.47 -19.76
CA ALA A 438 -28.51 -6.68 -19.56
C ALA A 438 -29.26 -6.52 -20.88
#